data_AF-A0A2H9NPN7-F1
#
_entry.id   AF-A0A2H9NPN7-F1
#
_cell.length_a   1.000
_cell.length_b   1.000
_cell.length_c   1.000
_cell.angle_alpha   90.00
_cell.angle_beta   90.00
_cell.angle_gamma   90.00
#
_symmetry.space_group_name_H-M   'P 1'
#
loop_
_entity.id
_entity.type
_entity.pdbx_description
1 polymer ?
#
loop_
_entity_poly.entity_id
_entity_poly.type
_entity_poly.pdbx_seq_one_letter_code
_entity_poly.pdbx_strand_id
1 'polypeptide(L)'
;MEIRKLNAARGWLWISHSIQLLQRNPMFGIGGALGSMLVVLIALTLPLFGPLIAVALLPVMLAGYMRLCRALEQNESADLSLLLAGFKQHTRNLVALGAFLMLGMFFISALMVFVGGDSFSALMEQVHGAQDVQVLMDALAGADSQVSLAILLGFSLMLVLIAAWQYAPILVFFSGIPPWLALQASFLGTLRNILPYTVYSLIMQVLAMLLGILPFGLGMLVLLPLGLASLYVSYRNIFPWLDEPKISATQES
;
A
#
# COMPACT_ATOMS: atom_id res chain seq x y z
N MET A 1 -16.60 -13.70 4.96
CA MET A 1 -16.40 -12.24 5.07
C MET A 1 -17.14 -11.57 3.93
N GLU A 2 -18.03 -10.63 4.22
CA GLU A 2 -18.80 -9.92 3.19
C GLU A 2 -17.95 -8.79 2.59
N ILE A 3 -17.95 -8.66 1.26
CA ILE A 3 -17.24 -7.60 0.54
C ILE A 3 -18.27 -6.64 -0.06
N ARG A 4 -18.27 -5.40 0.44
CA ARG A 4 -19.22 -4.37 -0.03
C ARG A 4 -18.74 -3.77 -1.36
N LYS A 5 -19.69 -3.57 -2.29
CA LYS A 5 -19.50 -2.79 -3.52
C LYS A 5 -19.92 -1.36 -3.26
N LEU A 6 -19.07 -0.40 -3.60
CA LEU A 6 -19.25 1.01 -3.33
C LEU A 6 -19.36 1.80 -4.65
N ASN A 7 -20.01 2.97 -4.59
CA ASN A 7 -20.11 3.87 -5.73
C ASN A 7 -18.80 4.66 -5.93
N ALA A 8 -18.64 5.30 -7.10
CA ALA A 8 -17.42 6.04 -7.43
C ALA A 8 -17.14 7.22 -6.48
N ALA A 9 -18.19 7.89 -5.99
CA ALA A 9 -18.10 9.03 -5.06
C ALA A 9 -17.38 8.67 -3.74
N ARG A 10 -17.40 7.40 -3.34
CA ARG A 10 -16.67 6.93 -2.15
C ARG A 10 -15.15 7.13 -2.24
N GLY A 11 -14.58 7.22 -3.45
CA GLY A 11 -13.15 7.52 -3.62
C GLY A 11 -12.74 8.86 -3.01
N TRP A 12 -13.56 9.91 -3.18
CA TRP A 12 -13.35 11.20 -2.53
C TRP A 12 -13.56 11.12 -1.02
N LEU A 13 -14.59 10.40 -0.58
CA LEU A 13 -14.91 10.24 0.85
C LEU A 13 -13.79 9.52 1.61
N TRP A 14 -13.05 8.60 0.98
CA TRP A 14 -11.89 7.97 1.61
C TRP A 14 -10.82 8.99 1.97
N ILE A 15 -10.59 9.97 1.09
CA ILE A 15 -9.63 11.05 1.32
C ILE A 15 -10.16 12.01 2.38
N SER A 16 -11.39 12.51 2.25
CA SER A 16 -11.93 13.48 3.20
C SER A 16 -12.03 12.92 4.63
N HIS A 17 -12.49 11.67 4.80
CA HIS A 17 -12.55 11.03 6.11
C HIS A 17 -11.17 10.70 6.67
N SER A 18 -10.18 10.41 5.81
CA SER A 18 -8.81 10.20 6.28
C SER A 18 -8.19 11.50 6.82
N ILE A 19 -8.47 12.64 6.20
CA ILE A 19 -8.07 13.97 6.71
C ILE A 19 -8.72 14.22 8.07
N GLN A 20 -10.04 13.98 8.19
CA GLN A 20 -10.75 14.13 9.46
C GLN A 20 -10.18 13.22 10.55
N LEU A 21 -9.83 11.97 10.22
CA LEU A 21 -9.21 11.02 11.14
C LEU A 21 -7.84 11.53 11.62
N LEU A 22 -6.99 12.01 10.71
CA LEU A 22 -5.68 12.57 11.05
C LEU A 22 -5.80 13.84 11.89
N GLN A 23 -6.83 14.67 11.66
CA GLN A 23 -7.08 15.89 12.42
C GLN A 23 -7.46 15.64 13.88
N ARG A 24 -7.95 14.44 14.24
CA ARG A 24 -8.25 14.10 15.64
C ARG A 24 -7.00 14.12 16.51
N ASN A 25 -5.88 13.66 15.97
CA ASN A 25 -4.57 13.81 16.60
C ASN A 25 -3.45 13.78 15.55
N PRO A 26 -3.08 14.95 14.99
CA PRO A 26 -2.12 15.02 13.88
C PRO A 26 -0.73 14.56 14.31
N MET A 27 -0.36 14.74 15.58
CA MET A 27 0.93 14.32 16.11
C MET A 27 1.09 12.80 16.01
N PHE A 28 0.11 12.03 16.49
CA PHE A 28 0.17 10.57 16.37
C PHE A 28 -0.12 10.08 14.95
N GLY A 29 -1.02 10.74 14.21
CA GLY A 29 -1.31 10.36 12.82
C GLY A 29 -0.10 10.48 11.89
N ILE A 30 0.61 11.61 11.94
CA ILE A 30 1.82 11.86 11.14
C ILE A 30 3.03 11.15 11.75
N GLY A 31 3.25 11.32 13.06
CA GLY A 31 4.37 10.70 13.77
C GLY A 31 4.34 9.17 13.71
N GLY A 32 3.15 8.57 13.71
CA GLY A 32 2.98 7.13 13.53
C GLY A 32 3.36 6.63 12.14
N ALA A 33 2.99 7.38 11.10
CA ALA A 33 3.33 7.03 9.73
C ALA A 33 4.83 7.18 9.46
N LEU A 34 5.40 8.30 9.91
CA LEU A 34 6.84 8.57 9.80
C LEU A 34 7.67 7.61 10.65
N GLY A 35 7.22 7.27 11.85
CA GLY A 35 7.87 6.27 12.69
C GLY A 35 7.88 4.88 12.04
N SER A 36 6.75 4.48 11.45
CA SER A 36 6.64 3.24 10.68
C SER A 36 7.60 3.22 9.49
N MET A 37 7.67 4.32 8.73
CA MET A 37 8.61 4.48 7.61
C MET A 37 10.06 4.42 8.10
N LEU A 38 10.39 5.11 9.18
CA LEU A 38 11.74 5.17 9.72
C LEU A 38 12.26 3.78 10.12
N VAL A 39 11.42 2.94 10.74
CA VAL A 39 11.79 1.56 11.08
C VAL A 39 12.13 0.75 9.83
N VAL A 40 11.35 0.89 8.75
CA VAL A 40 11.62 0.22 7.47
C VAL A 40 12.89 0.75 6.82
N LEU A 41 13.13 2.06 6.86
CA LEU A 41 14.36 2.67 6.34
C LEU A 41 15.60 2.22 7.11
N ILE A 42 15.52 2.15 8.44
CA ILE A 42 16.61 1.64 9.28
C ILE A 42 16.94 0.20 8.89
N ALA A 43 15.94 -0.64 8.67
CA ALA A 43 16.15 -2.01 8.22
C ALA A 43 16.91 -2.07 6.88
N LEU A 44 16.63 -1.16 5.94
CA LEU A 44 17.34 -1.08 4.66
C LEU A 44 18.83 -0.75 4.78
N THR A 45 19.28 -0.17 5.90
CA THR A 45 20.71 0.13 6.11
C THR A 45 21.53 -1.10 6.49
N LEU A 46 20.88 -2.22 6.85
CA LEU A 46 21.56 -3.46 7.18
C LEU A 46 22.19 -4.10 5.94
N PRO A 47 23.49 -4.42 5.97
CA PRO A 47 24.17 -5.03 4.83
C PRO A 47 23.58 -6.43 4.53
N LEU A 48 23.49 -6.75 3.23
CA LEU A 48 23.01 -8.02 2.66
C LEU A 48 21.53 -8.37 2.91
N PHE A 49 21.03 -8.21 4.13
CA PHE A 49 19.69 -8.64 4.52
C PHE A 49 18.68 -7.49 4.65
N GLY A 50 19.14 -6.24 4.55
CA GLY A 50 18.29 -5.07 4.78
C GLY A 50 17.00 -5.04 3.95
N PRO A 51 17.06 -5.25 2.62
CA PRO A 51 15.86 -5.35 1.78
C PRO A 51 14.90 -6.47 2.21
N LEU A 52 15.42 -7.64 2.58
CA LEU A 52 14.59 -8.78 2.99
C LEU A 52 13.86 -8.47 4.30
N ILE A 53 14.56 -7.88 5.26
CA ILE A 53 14.00 -7.48 6.56
C ILE A 53 12.97 -6.37 6.35
N ALA A 54 13.27 -5.37 5.53
CA ALA A 54 12.36 -4.26 5.23
C ALA A 54 11.04 -4.76 4.66
N VAL A 55 11.06 -5.67 3.67
CA VAL A 55 9.83 -6.22 3.09
C VAL A 55 9.03 -7.07 4.08
N ALA A 56 9.71 -7.81 4.97
CA ALA A 56 9.04 -8.53 6.06
C ALA A 56 8.41 -7.58 7.11
N LEU A 57 9.04 -6.42 7.35
CA LEU A 57 8.56 -5.41 8.28
C LEU A 57 7.38 -4.59 7.74
N LEU A 58 7.27 -4.38 6.43
CA LEU A 58 6.17 -3.63 5.82
C LEU A 58 4.78 -4.05 6.32
N PRO A 59 4.35 -5.32 6.25
CA PRO A 59 3.02 -5.72 6.73
C PRO A 59 2.87 -5.57 8.25
N VAL A 60 3.96 -5.71 9.01
CA VAL A 60 3.98 -5.56 10.47
C VAL A 60 3.77 -4.10 10.86
N MET A 61 4.50 -3.19 10.23
CA MET A 61 4.38 -1.74 10.43
C MET A 61 3.05 -1.21 9.93
N LEU A 62 2.57 -1.71 8.79
CA LEU A 62 1.26 -1.37 8.27
C LEU A 62 0.17 -1.76 9.28
N ALA A 63 0.18 -2.99 9.79
CA ALA A 63 -0.77 -3.45 10.81
C ALA A 63 -0.73 -2.58 12.08
N GLY A 64 0.47 -2.22 12.55
CA GLY A 64 0.66 -1.32 13.69
C GLY A 64 0.05 0.07 13.46
N TYR A 65 0.28 0.66 12.28
CA TYR A 65 -0.32 1.94 11.91
C TYR A 65 -1.85 1.84 11.82
N MET A 66 -2.39 0.75 11.28
CA MET A 66 -3.84 0.53 11.24
C MET A 66 -4.46 0.42 12.64
N ARG A 67 -3.76 -0.20 13.61
CA ARG A 67 -4.18 -0.21 15.02
C ARG A 67 -4.22 1.19 15.62
N LEU A 68 -3.25 2.03 15.27
CA LEU A 68 -3.20 3.43 15.67
C LEU A 68 -4.36 4.22 15.06
N CYS A 69 -4.64 4.07 13.76
CA CYS A 69 -5.82 4.65 13.11
C CYS A 69 -7.12 4.25 13.82
N ARG A 70 -7.25 2.98 14.22
CA ARG A 70 -8.42 2.50 14.97
C ARG A 70 -8.54 3.18 16.34
N ALA A 71 -7.43 3.34 17.06
CA ALA A 71 -7.43 4.05 18.35
C ALA A 71 -7.88 5.52 18.18
N LEU A 72 -7.39 6.21 17.15
CA LEU A 72 -7.81 7.57 16.82
C LEU A 72 -9.30 7.65 16.44
N GLU A 73 -9.80 6.66 15.69
CA GLU A 73 -11.21 6.57 15.31
C GLU A 73 -12.14 6.32 16.52
N GLN A 74 -11.68 5.58 17.52
CA GLN A 74 -12.45 5.26 18.72
C GLN A 74 -12.25 6.25 19.87
N ASN A 75 -11.43 7.29 19.67
CA ASN A 75 -10.99 8.22 20.73
C ASN A 75 -10.35 7.49 21.93
N GLU A 76 -9.70 6.36 21.68
CA GLU A 76 -8.87 5.67 22.66
C GLU A 76 -7.57 6.47 22.91
N SER A 77 -6.90 6.21 24.03
CA SER A 77 -5.57 6.76 24.29
C SER A 77 -4.58 6.28 23.20
N ALA A 78 -4.20 7.19 22.30
CA ALA A 78 -3.21 6.93 21.27
C ALA A 78 -1.79 6.96 21.85
N ASP A 79 -1.00 5.94 21.53
CA ASP A 79 0.40 5.82 21.91
C ASP A 79 1.18 5.20 20.72
N LEU A 80 2.41 5.65 20.50
CA LEU A 80 3.30 5.08 19.49
C LEU A 80 3.65 3.62 19.78
N SER A 81 3.50 3.14 21.02
CA SER A 81 3.61 1.71 21.33
C SER A 81 2.60 0.84 20.56
N LEU A 82 1.50 1.42 20.06
CA LEU A 82 0.54 0.75 19.18
C LEU A 82 1.13 0.39 17.82
N LEU A 83 2.16 1.09 17.34
CA LEU A 83 2.87 0.70 16.11
C LEU A 83 3.52 -0.68 16.24
N LEU A 84 3.86 -1.08 17.47
CA LEU A 84 4.41 -2.40 17.75
C LEU A 84 3.33 -3.50 17.82
N ALA A 85 2.05 -3.17 17.63
CA ALA A 85 0.98 -4.16 17.70
C ALA A 85 1.15 -5.28 16.67
N GLY A 86 1.67 -4.99 15.47
CA GLY A 86 1.97 -6.01 14.47
C GLY A 86 3.04 -7.03 14.91
N PHE A 87 3.93 -6.67 15.84
CA PHE A 87 4.90 -7.60 16.43
C PHE A 87 4.34 -8.43 17.57
N LYS A 88 3.17 -8.03 18.11
CA LYS A 88 2.54 -8.71 19.25
C LYS A 88 1.44 -9.67 18.80
N GLN A 89 0.75 -9.35 17.70
CA GLN A 89 -0.41 -10.10 17.23
C GLN A 89 -0.23 -10.52 15.77
N HIS A 90 -0.53 -11.80 15.49
CA HIS A 90 -0.51 -12.39 14.15
C HIS A 90 0.81 -12.19 13.38
N THR A 91 1.93 -11.95 14.07
CA THR A 91 3.23 -11.60 13.47
C THR A 91 3.73 -12.64 12.48
N ARG A 92 3.57 -13.94 12.79
CA ARG A 92 3.92 -15.02 11.86
C ARG A 92 3.18 -14.89 10.53
N ASN A 93 1.89 -14.56 10.56
CA ASN A 93 1.07 -14.40 9.36
C ASN A 93 1.40 -13.10 8.62
N LEU A 94 1.73 -12.02 9.35
CA LEU A 94 2.18 -10.76 8.75
C LEU A 94 3.53 -10.91 8.05
N VAL A 95 4.50 -11.55 8.69
CA VAL A 95 5.81 -11.86 8.08
C VAL A 95 5.64 -12.77 6.86
N ALA A 96 4.72 -13.74 6.92
CA ALA A 96 4.39 -14.57 5.76
C ALA A 96 3.82 -13.74 4.59
N LEU A 97 3.01 -12.69 4.84
CA LEU A 97 2.58 -11.77 3.79
C LEU A 97 3.74 -10.98 3.18
N GLY A 98 4.76 -10.63 3.97
CA GLY A 98 6.01 -10.07 3.46
C GLY A 98 6.70 -11.05 2.51
N ALA A 99 6.81 -12.32 2.91
CA ALA A 99 7.38 -13.37 2.05
C ALA A 99 6.57 -13.59 0.77
N PHE A 100 5.23 -13.58 0.82
CA PHE A 100 4.38 -13.66 -0.38
C PHE A 100 4.61 -12.47 -1.32
N LEU A 101 4.74 -11.26 -0.78
CA LEU A 101 5.04 -10.07 -1.57
C LEU A 101 6.39 -10.23 -2.28
N MET A 102 7.42 -10.67 -1.57
CA MET A 102 8.76 -10.90 -2.14
C MET A 102 8.73 -11.95 -3.24
N LEU A 103 8.12 -13.11 -2.98
CA LEU A 103 7.99 -14.17 -3.97
C LEU A 103 7.22 -13.70 -5.20
N GLY A 104 6.17 -12.89 -5.02
CA GLY A 104 5.43 -12.26 -6.11
C GLY A 104 6.33 -11.33 -6.94
N MET A 105 7.09 -10.45 -6.29
CA MET A 105 8.03 -9.56 -6.97
C MET A 105 9.12 -10.32 -7.74
N PHE A 106 9.71 -11.35 -7.13
CA PHE A 106 10.70 -12.21 -7.79
C PHE A 106 10.12 -12.95 -9.00
N PHE A 107 8.91 -13.50 -8.84
CA PHE A 107 8.22 -14.18 -9.94
C PHE A 107 7.95 -13.24 -11.11
N ILE A 108 7.47 -12.03 -10.83
CA ILE A 108 7.22 -11.01 -11.87
C ILE A 108 8.53 -10.63 -12.56
N SER A 109 9.58 -10.32 -11.79
CA SER A 109 10.89 -9.97 -12.33
C SER A 109 11.48 -11.07 -13.22
N ALA A 110 11.43 -12.33 -12.76
CA ALA A 110 11.88 -13.48 -13.53
C ALA A 110 11.10 -13.64 -14.85
N LEU A 111 9.78 -13.40 -14.82
CA LEU A 111 8.94 -13.48 -16.02
C LEU A 111 9.25 -12.34 -17.00
N MET A 112 9.52 -11.13 -16.51
CA MET A 112 9.94 -10.01 -17.36
C MET A 112 11.27 -10.30 -18.05
N VAL A 113 12.25 -10.86 -17.34
CA VAL A 113 13.53 -11.29 -17.93
C VAL A 113 13.31 -12.41 -18.95
N PHE A 114 12.46 -13.39 -18.64
CA PHE A 114 12.16 -14.48 -19.55
C PHE A 114 11.50 -14.01 -20.86
N VAL A 115 10.57 -13.04 -20.78
CA VAL A 115 9.87 -12.51 -21.96
C VAL A 115 10.71 -11.48 -22.73
N GLY A 116 11.46 -10.64 -22.02
CA GLY A 116 12.22 -9.54 -22.60
C GLY A 116 13.66 -9.90 -23.02
N GLY A 117 14.17 -11.05 -22.59
CA GLY A 117 15.47 -11.59 -22.96
C GLY A 117 16.67 -10.71 -22.57
N ASP A 118 17.74 -10.81 -23.36
CA ASP A 118 18.99 -10.07 -23.14
C ASP A 118 18.79 -8.55 -23.24
N SER A 119 17.90 -8.11 -24.14
CA SER A 119 17.58 -6.69 -24.33
C SER A 119 16.96 -6.06 -23.07
N PHE A 120 16.04 -6.77 -22.41
CA PHE A 120 15.47 -6.30 -21.15
C PHE A 120 16.50 -6.32 -20.00
N SER A 121 17.36 -7.34 -19.99
CA SER A 121 18.43 -7.44 -18.98
C SER A 121 19.43 -6.29 -19.09
N ALA A 122 19.86 -5.96 -20.31
CA ALA A 122 20.72 -4.82 -20.60
C ALA A 122 20.07 -3.49 -20.23
N LEU A 123 18.76 -3.33 -20.49
CA LEU A 123 17.99 -2.18 -20.05
C LEU A 123 18.00 -2.03 -18.52
N MET A 124 17.75 -3.11 -17.79
CA MET A 124 17.74 -3.07 -16.32
C MET A 124 19.11 -2.79 -15.71
N GLU A 125 20.20 -3.20 -16.35
CA GLU A 125 21.55 -2.85 -15.92
C GLU A 125 21.81 -1.34 -16.08
N GLN A 126 21.38 -0.75 -17.19
CA GLN A 126 21.47 0.70 -17.43
C GLN A 126 20.62 1.49 -16.44
N VAL A 127 19.39 1.04 -16.15
CA VAL A 127 18.48 1.70 -15.22
C VAL A 127 18.97 1.61 -13.77
N HIS A 128 19.53 0.48 -13.34
CA HIS A 128 20.12 0.38 -11.99
C HIS A 128 21.33 1.32 -11.79
N GLY A 129 22.04 1.66 -12.87
CA GLY A 129 23.14 2.63 -12.85
C GLY A 129 22.68 4.09 -12.99
N ALA A 130 21.49 4.34 -13.54
CA ALA A 130 21.00 5.67 -13.86
C ALA A 130 20.06 6.21 -12.78
N GLN A 131 20.43 7.34 -12.17
CA GLN A 131 19.55 8.11 -11.28
C GLN A 131 18.62 9.07 -12.05
N ASP A 132 18.69 9.08 -13.38
CA ASP A 132 18.07 10.09 -14.23
C ASP A 132 16.83 9.55 -14.96
N VAL A 133 15.71 10.24 -14.78
CA VAL A 133 14.41 9.92 -15.40
C VAL A 133 14.49 10.03 -16.93
N GLN A 134 15.39 10.86 -17.44
CA GLN A 134 15.58 11.02 -18.89
C GLN A 134 16.16 9.75 -19.53
N VAL A 135 17.09 9.07 -18.85
CA VAL A 135 17.67 7.80 -19.32
C VAL A 135 16.59 6.72 -19.41
N LEU A 136 15.66 6.69 -18.46
CA LEU A 136 14.52 5.78 -18.49
C LEU A 136 13.58 6.08 -19.68
N MET A 137 13.29 7.36 -19.94
CA MET A 137 12.44 7.78 -21.06
C MET A 137 13.06 7.42 -22.42
N ASP A 138 14.35 7.69 -22.60
CA ASP A 138 15.06 7.41 -23.84
C ASP A 138 15.20 5.91 -24.10
N ALA A 139 15.44 5.13 -23.03
CA ALA A 139 15.55 3.69 -23.13
C ALA A 139 14.20 2.99 -23.37
N LEU A 140 13.09 3.58 -22.90
CA LEU A 140 11.73 3.15 -23.25
C LEU A 140 11.37 3.51 -24.71
N ALA A 141 11.82 4.67 -25.20
CA ALA A 141 11.56 5.10 -26.57
C ALA A 141 12.33 4.24 -27.61
N GLY A 142 13.51 3.74 -27.24
CA GLY A 142 14.32 2.82 -28.05
C GLY A 142 14.02 1.33 -27.84
N ALA A 143 13.06 0.98 -26.98
CA ALA A 143 12.78 -0.40 -26.61
C ALA A 143 12.17 -1.19 -27.78
N ASP A 144 12.74 -2.36 -28.09
CA ASP A 144 12.12 -3.31 -29.02
C ASP A 144 10.77 -3.81 -28.45
N SER A 145 9.93 -4.30 -29.35
CA SER A 145 8.64 -4.95 -29.10
C SER A 145 8.65 -5.96 -27.94
N GLN A 146 9.70 -6.77 -27.82
CA GLN A 146 9.84 -7.74 -26.71
C GLN A 146 10.03 -7.08 -25.35
N VAL A 147 10.85 -6.02 -25.29
CA VAL A 147 11.09 -5.24 -24.07
C VAL A 147 9.81 -4.51 -23.65
N SER A 148 9.11 -3.92 -24.62
CA SER A 148 7.80 -3.28 -24.38
C SER A 148 6.76 -4.27 -23.84
N LEU A 149 6.70 -5.49 -24.40
CA LEU A 149 5.83 -6.55 -23.90
C LEU A 149 6.19 -6.99 -22.47
N ALA A 150 7.48 -7.15 -22.17
CA ALA A 150 7.95 -7.50 -20.83
C ALA A 150 7.56 -6.43 -19.79
N ILE A 151 7.68 -5.15 -20.14
CA ILE A 151 7.29 -4.03 -19.28
C ILE A 151 5.77 -4.02 -19.05
N LEU A 152 4.98 -4.14 -20.11
CA LEU A 152 3.52 -4.17 -20.00
C LEU A 152 3.06 -5.36 -19.14
N LEU A 153 3.67 -6.53 -19.32
CA LEU A 153 3.43 -7.72 -18.50
C LEU A 153 3.78 -7.47 -17.03
N GLY A 154 4.98 -6.95 -16.77
CA GLY A 154 5.43 -6.65 -15.41
C GLY A 154 4.54 -5.65 -14.70
N PHE A 155 4.18 -4.56 -15.38
CA PHE A 155 3.24 -3.56 -14.87
C PHE A 155 1.88 -4.17 -14.55
N SER A 156 1.31 -4.95 -15.47
CA SER A 156 0.01 -5.60 -15.27
C SER A 156 0.02 -6.54 -14.06
N LEU A 157 1.07 -7.36 -13.92
CA LEU A 157 1.18 -8.30 -12.80
C LEU A 157 1.45 -7.58 -11.47
N MET A 158 2.22 -6.48 -11.49
CA MET A 158 2.43 -5.66 -10.29
C MET A 158 1.12 -5.04 -9.81
N LEU A 159 0.26 -4.56 -10.71
CA LEU A 159 -1.07 -4.07 -10.32
C LEU A 159 -1.91 -5.16 -9.65
N VAL A 160 -1.88 -6.40 -10.17
CA VAL A 160 -2.56 -7.55 -9.56
C VAL A 160 -1.99 -7.85 -8.18
N LEU A 161 -0.66 -7.85 -8.03
CA LEU A 161 0.02 -8.09 -6.76
C LEU A 161 -0.33 -7.01 -5.72
N ILE A 162 -0.32 -5.74 -6.10
CA ILE A 162 -0.70 -4.61 -5.24
C ILE A 162 -2.16 -4.74 -4.82
N ALA A 163 -3.08 -5.03 -5.75
CA ALA A 163 -4.49 -5.22 -5.46
C ALA A 163 -4.75 -6.37 -4.47
N ALA A 164 -3.99 -7.46 -4.60
CA ALA A 164 -4.03 -8.60 -3.69
C ALA A 164 -3.37 -8.31 -2.34
N TRP A 165 -2.33 -7.49 -2.29
CA TRP A 165 -1.57 -7.28 -1.06
C TRP A 165 -2.12 -6.14 -0.19
N GLN A 166 -2.63 -5.06 -0.76
CA GLN A 166 -2.84 -3.81 -0.01
C GLN A 166 -3.76 -3.90 1.22
N TYR A 167 -4.77 -4.78 1.22
CA TYR A 167 -5.63 -5.00 2.39
C TYR A 167 -5.27 -6.26 3.17
N ALA A 168 -4.42 -7.14 2.62
CA ALA A 168 -4.12 -8.41 3.24
C ALA A 168 -3.51 -8.28 4.66
N PRO A 169 -2.54 -7.38 4.92
CA PRO A 169 -2.02 -7.19 6.29
C PRO A 169 -3.09 -6.73 7.28
N ILE A 170 -4.00 -5.89 6.82
CA ILE A 170 -5.09 -5.33 7.63
C ILE A 170 -6.09 -6.43 7.97
N LEU A 171 -6.46 -7.26 6.99
CA LEU A 171 -7.33 -8.41 7.15
C LEU A 171 -6.72 -9.48 8.08
N VAL A 172 -5.44 -9.79 7.93
CA VAL A 172 -4.73 -10.74 8.82
C VAL A 172 -4.72 -10.22 10.26
N PHE A 173 -4.41 -8.93 10.43
CA PHE A 173 -4.28 -8.35 11.76
C PHE A 173 -5.62 -8.24 12.49
N PHE A 174 -6.67 -7.77 11.81
CA PHE A 174 -7.94 -7.46 12.45
C PHE A 174 -8.99 -8.57 12.35
N SER A 175 -8.97 -9.39 11.30
CA SER A 175 -9.92 -10.50 11.12
C SER A 175 -9.30 -11.86 11.41
N GLY A 176 -7.99 -11.94 11.69
CA GLY A 176 -7.30 -13.18 12.05
C GLY A 176 -7.27 -14.25 10.95
N ILE A 177 -7.65 -13.90 9.72
CA ILE A 177 -7.71 -14.85 8.61
C ILE A 177 -6.29 -15.20 8.11
N PRO A 178 -6.07 -16.41 7.55
CA PRO A 178 -4.74 -16.80 7.08
C PRO A 178 -4.28 -15.96 5.86
N PRO A 179 -2.96 -15.77 5.66
CA PRO A 179 -2.40 -14.90 4.63
C PRO A 179 -2.96 -15.14 3.23
N TRP A 180 -3.09 -16.40 2.81
CA TRP A 180 -3.59 -16.74 1.49
C TRP A 180 -5.04 -16.31 1.27
N LEU A 181 -5.92 -16.53 2.25
CA LEU A 181 -7.31 -16.07 2.18
C LEU A 181 -7.39 -14.54 2.24
N ALA A 182 -6.49 -13.89 2.98
CA ALA A 182 -6.41 -12.43 3.02
C ALA A 182 -6.03 -11.82 1.66
N LEU A 183 -5.07 -12.43 0.94
CA LEU A 183 -4.70 -12.01 -0.42
C LEU A 183 -5.87 -12.12 -1.38
N GLN A 184 -6.61 -13.23 -1.34
CA GLN A 184 -7.81 -13.44 -2.17
C GLN A 184 -8.91 -12.42 -1.84
N ALA A 185 -9.18 -12.20 -0.56
CA ALA A 185 -10.20 -11.24 -0.11
C ALA A 185 -9.82 -9.80 -0.48
N SER A 186 -8.55 -9.41 -0.35
CA SER A 186 -8.05 -8.11 -0.78
C SER A 186 -8.21 -7.94 -2.29
N PHE A 187 -7.81 -8.93 -3.09
CA PHE A 187 -7.92 -8.89 -4.55
C PHE A 187 -9.38 -8.71 -4.99
N LEU A 188 -10.30 -9.54 -4.47
CA LEU A 188 -11.73 -9.43 -4.76
C LEU A 188 -12.32 -8.11 -4.26
N GLY A 189 -11.89 -7.63 -3.10
CA GLY A 189 -12.29 -6.34 -2.53
C GLY A 189 -11.90 -5.18 -3.42
N THR A 190 -10.67 -5.20 -3.95
CA THR A 190 -10.15 -4.17 -4.84
C THR A 190 -10.84 -4.21 -6.20
N LEU A 191 -10.96 -5.38 -6.83
CA LEU A 191 -11.63 -5.53 -8.13
C LEU A 191 -13.10 -5.10 -8.09
N ARG A 192 -13.83 -5.50 -7.04
CA ARG A 192 -15.25 -5.14 -6.89
C ARG A 192 -15.47 -3.64 -6.73
N ASN A 193 -14.43 -2.91 -6.33
CA ASN A 193 -14.45 -1.49 -6.03
C ASN A 193 -13.51 -0.69 -6.95
N ILE A 194 -13.25 -1.16 -8.18
CA ILE A 194 -12.33 -0.48 -9.09
C ILE A 194 -12.75 0.98 -9.38
N LEU A 195 -14.05 1.27 -9.45
CA LEU A 195 -14.57 2.62 -9.74
C LEU A 195 -14.19 3.66 -8.65
N PRO A 196 -14.51 3.46 -7.35
CA PRO A 196 -14.04 4.38 -6.32
C PRO A 196 -12.50 4.43 -6.23
N TYR A 197 -11.80 3.34 -6.55
CA TYR A 197 -10.34 3.37 -6.64
C TYR A 197 -9.82 4.29 -7.73
N THR A 198 -10.41 4.27 -8.93
CA THR A 198 -10.02 5.16 -10.02
C THR A 198 -10.19 6.63 -9.63
N VAL A 199 -11.31 6.96 -8.96
CA VAL A 199 -11.55 8.31 -8.45
C VAL A 199 -10.52 8.68 -7.39
N TYR A 200 -10.31 7.81 -6.39
CA TYR A 200 -9.30 7.99 -5.35
C TYR A 200 -7.91 8.21 -5.93
N SER A 201 -7.47 7.35 -6.86
CA SER A 201 -6.14 7.44 -7.46
C SER A 201 -5.96 8.73 -8.25
N LEU A 202 -6.98 9.18 -8.99
CA LEU A 202 -6.93 10.42 -9.75
C LEU A 202 -6.77 11.63 -8.83
N ILE A 203 -7.53 11.69 -7.74
CA ILE A 203 -7.44 12.79 -6.76
C ILE A 203 -6.09 12.75 -6.04
N MET A 204 -5.64 11.58 -5.59
CA MET A 204 -4.34 11.43 -4.95
C MET A 204 -3.19 11.81 -5.89
N GLN A 205 -3.31 11.54 -7.19
CA GLN A 205 -2.31 11.95 -8.18
C GLN A 205 -2.24 13.48 -8.32
N VAL A 206 -3.39 14.16 -8.35
CA VAL A 206 -3.44 15.63 -8.35
C VAL A 206 -2.85 16.20 -7.06
N LEU A 207 -3.21 15.64 -5.90
CA LEU A 207 -2.61 16.05 -4.62
C LEU A 207 -1.10 15.82 -4.60
N ALA A 208 -0.63 14.69 -5.14
CA ALA A 208 0.78 14.39 -5.26
C ALA A 208 1.52 15.38 -6.16
N MET A 209 0.92 15.77 -7.29
CA MET A 209 1.50 16.79 -8.18
C MET A 209 1.58 18.16 -7.49
N LEU A 210 0.53 18.57 -6.78
CA LEU A 210 0.49 19.86 -6.08
C LEU A 210 1.49 19.91 -4.91
N LEU A 211 1.52 18.86 -4.09
CA LEU A 211 2.40 18.79 -2.93
C LEU A 211 3.86 18.49 -3.34
N GLY A 212 4.07 17.82 -4.46
CA GLY A 212 5.39 17.49 -4.99
C GLY A 212 6.22 18.70 -5.42
N ILE A 213 5.60 19.86 -5.64
CA ILE A 213 6.29 21.13 -5.93
C ILE A 213 7.06 21.63 -4.70
N LEU A 214 6.70 21.17 -3.50
CA LEU A 214 7.37 21.59 -2.27
C LEU A 214 8.82 21.08 -2.22
N PRO A 215 9.79 21.95 -1.89
CA PRO A 215 11.20 21.56 -1.84
C PRO A 215 11.44 20.54 -0.72
N PHE A 216 12.55 19.81 -0.83
CA PHE A 216 12.98 18.80 0.14
C PHE A 216 12.01 17.63 0.36
N GLY A 217 11.06 17.41 -0.56
CA GLY A 217 10.11 16.29 -0.49
C GLY A 217 9.08 16.41 0.63
N LEU A 218 8.88 17.60 1.21
CA LEU A 218 7.92 17.82 2.29
C LEU A 218 6.50 17.40 1.92
N GLY A 219 6.12 17.54 0.65
CA GLY A 219 4.84 17.06 0.15
C GLY A 219 4.65 15.55 0.35
N MET A 220 5.70 14.76 0.14
CA MET A 220 5.65 13.30 0.32
C MET A 220 5.46 12.91 1.79
N LEU A 221 6.01 13.70 2.73
CA LEU A 221 5.84 13.46 4.17
C LEU A 221 4.38 13.63 4.62
N VAL A 222 3.60 14.48 3.94
CA VAL A 222 2.17 14.67 4.21
C VAL A 222 1.32 13.64 3.46
N LEU A 223 1.73 13.26 2.26
CA LEU A 223 1.02 12.25 1.46
C LEU A 223 1.08 10.86 2.07
N LEU A 224 2.18 10.50 2.74
CA LEU A 224 2.32 9.20 3.38
C LEU A 224 1.24 8.92 4.44
N PRO A 225 1.06 9.73 5.50
CA PRO A 225 0.00 9.50 6.48
C PRO A 225 -1.39 9.59 5.84
N LEU A 226 -1.58 10.48 4.86
CA LEU A 226 -2.86 10.59 4.15
C LEU A 226 -3.21 9.30 3.39
N GLY A 227 -2.23 8.73 2.67
CA GLY A 227 -2.41 7.48 1.93
C GLY A 227 -2.67 6.28 2.86
N LEU A 228 -1.93 6.17 3.96
CA LEU A 228 -2.13 5.10 4.94
C LEU A 228 -3.48 5.23 5.67
N ALA A 229 -3.88 6.45 6.04
CA ALA A 229 -5.19 6.69 6.64
C ALA A 229 -6.34 6.48 5.63
N SER A 230 -6.15 6.84 4.35
CA SER A 230 -7.12 6.54 3.28
C SER A 230 -7.26 5.03 3.07
N LEU A 231 -6.15 4.28 3.16
CA LEU A 231 -6.15 2.83 3.13
C LEU A 231 -6.96 2.24 4.30
N TYR A 232 -6.79 2.78 5.51
CA TYR A 232 -7.60 2.41 6.68
C TYR A 232 -9.11 2.66 6.46
N VAL A 233 -9.47 3.86 6.00
CA VAL A 233 -10.87 4.23 5.77
C VAL A 233 -11.51 3.35 4.69
N SER A 234 -10.80 3.17 3.57
CA SER A 234 -11.28 2.34 2.46
C SER A 234 -11.45 0.87 2.88
N TYR A 235 -10.52 0.33 3.67
CA TYR A 235 -10.64 -0.99 4.29
C TYR A 235 -11.94 -1.11 5.10
N ARG A 236 -12.19 -0.18 6.04
CA ARG A 236 -13.40 -0.19 6.89
C ARG A 236 -14.69 -0.14 6.06
N ASN A 237 -14.66 0.56 4.93
CA ASN A 237 -15.83 0.72 4.06
C ASN A 237 -16.11 -0.57 3.27
N ILE A 238 -15.06 -1.20 2.71
CA ILE A 238 -15.18 -2.41 1.88
C ILE A 238 -15.42 -3.66 2.74
N PHE A 239 -14.77 -3.73 3.90
CA PHE A 239 -14.75 -4.88 4.80
C PHE A 239 -15.39 -4.50 6.15
N PRO A 240 -16.71 -4.65 6.32
CA PRO A 240 -17.38 -4.41 7.59
C PRO A 240 -16.84 -5.33 8.69
N TRP A 241 -16.72 -4.76 9.90
CA TRP A 241 -16.54 -5.54 11.13
C TRP A 241 -17.77 -6.38 11.40
N LEU A 242 -17.57 -7.60 11.89
CA LEU A 242 -18.67 -8.51 12.24
C LEU A 242 -19.49 -8.00 13.44
N ASP A 243 -18.88 -7.18 14.31
CA ASP A 243 -19.45 -6.76 15.59
C ASP A 243 -19.97 -5.30 15.60
N GLU A 244 -19.86 -4.56 14.50
CA GLU A 244 -20.44 -3.21 14.42
C GLU A 244 -21.92 -3.30 14.00
N PRO A 245 -22.86 -2.67 14.74
CA PRO A 245 -24.24 -2.63 14.32
C PRO A 245 -24.31 -2.03 12.92
N LYS A 246 -25.03 -2.71 12.02
CA LYS A 246 -25.26 -2.26 10.64
C LYS A 246 -25.90 -0.87 10.70
N ILE A 247 -25.11 0.19 10.56
CA ILE A 247 -25.66 1.52 10.33
C ILE A 247 -26.33 1.43 8.96
N SER A 248 -27.65 1.43 8.98
CA SER A 248 -28.50 1.34 7.80
C SER A 248 -28.14 2.44 6.81
N ALA A 249 -28.07 2.07 5.53
CA ALA A 249 -27.76 2.92 4.40
C ALA A 249 -28.89 3.94 4.11
N THR A 250 -29.22 4.80 5.07
CA THR A 250 -30.33 5.76 4.99
C THR A 250 -29.94 7.19 5.34
N GLN A 251 -28.66 7.54 5.36
CA GLN A 251 -28.27 8.95 5.36
C GLN A 251 -27.20 9.21 4.30
N GLU A 252 -27.49 10.20 3.47
CA GLU A 252 -26.65 10.79 2.41
C GLU A 252 -26.76 10.12 1.04
N SER A 253 -27.97 10.24 0.49
CA SER A 253 -28.22 10.53 -0.93
C SER A 253 -27.46 11.77 -1.40
#